data_AF-A0A067S4B5-F1
#
_entry.id   AF-A0A067S4B5-F1
#
_cell.length_a   1.000
_cell.length_b   1.000
_cell.length_c   1.000
_cell.angle_alpha   90.00
_cell.angle_beta   90.00
_cell.angle_gamma   90.00
#
_symmetry.space_group_name_H-M   'P 1'
#
loop_
_entity.id
_entity.type
_entity.pdbx_description
1 polymer ?
#
loop_
_entity_poly.entity_id
_entity_poly.type
_entity_poly.pdbx_seq_one_letter_code
_entity_poly.pdbx_strand_id
1 'polypeptide(L)'
;MLCWPRDCCLRLFINVYSQSDPRLLLSMGDLELCILPKIRTMFGELFSLKDAVWNLTEEKTKERTAQAFLRVSDDGIQQFNNGIRQVLISSGSITLSKIVNKWTNALIGLMTYDREAVIHTNELLDPLVKDENKSRPVLRSA
;
A
#
# COMPACT_ATOMS: atom_id res chain seq x y z
N MET A 1 -0.31 -4.91 15.04
CA MET A 1 0.54 -4.03 14.20
C MET A 1 1.72 -4.89 13.78
N LEU A 2 1.68 -5.47 12.59
CA LEU A 2 2.78 -6.29 12.08
C LEU A 2 3.94 -5.33 11.81
N CYS A 3 4.94 -5.32 12.68
CA CYS A 3 6.15 -4.50 12.50
C CYS A 3 6.93 -5.04 11.29
N TRP A 4 6.74 -4.39 10.15
CA TRP A 4 7.67 -4.47 9.04
C TRP A 4 8.97 -3.76 9.44
N PRO A 5 10.15 -4.33 9.15
CA PRO A 5 11.40 -3.62 9.37
C PRO A 5 11.39 -2.33 8.52
N ARG A 6 11.69 -1.19 9.14
CA ARG A 6 11.69 0.14 8.48
C ARG A 6 12.83 0.31 7.47
N ASP A 7 13.64 -0.71 7.25
CA ASP A 7 14.91 -0.65 6.52
C ASP A 7 14.84 -1.24 5.10
N CYS A 8 13.64 -1.37 4.50
CA CYS A 8 13.45 -1.86 3.12
C CYS A 8 14.08 -0.97 2.03
N CYS A 9 14.63 0.20 2.36
CA CYS A 9 15.14 1.20 1.40
C CYS A 9 16.55 0.89 0.83
N LEU A 10 17.18 -0.24 1.19
CA LEU A 10 18.48 -0.65 0.64
C LEU A 10 18.32 -1.63 -0.54
N ARG A 11 19.00 -1.31 -1.67
CA ARG A 11 18.98 -2.00 -2.98
C ARG A 11 19.14 -3.53 -3.01
N LEU A 12 19.39 -4.19 -1.88
CA LEU A 12 19.34 -5.64 -1.74
C LEU A 12 18.62 -6.00 -0.43
N PHE A 13 17.31 -6.22 -0.51
CA PHE A 13 16.54 -6.77 0.59
C PHE A 13 16.69 -8.30 0.59
N ILE A 14 17.37 -8.85 1.59
CA ILE A 14 17.50 -10.30 1.77
C ILE A 14 16.70 -10.67 3.02
N ASN A 15 15.60 -11.39 2.82
CA ASN A 15 14.86 -11.99 3.92
C ASN A 15 15.09 -13.51 3.98
N VAL A 16 15.41 -14.02 5.16
CA VAL A 16 15.67 -15.43 5.38
C VAL A 16 14.53 -16.03 6.19
N TYR A 17 13.75 -16.89 5.54
CA TYR A 17 12.77 -17.72 6.23
C TYR A 17 13.50 -18.81 7.02
N SER A 18 13.35 -18.82 8.35
CA SER A 18 14.15 -19.64 9.26
C SER A 18 13.31 -20.22 10.39
N GLN A 19 13.88 -21.10 11.21
CA GLN A 19 13.13 -21.64 12.36
C GLN A 19 12.71 -20.52 13.34
N SER A 20 13.52 -19.48 13.49
CA SER A 20 13.26 -18.35 14.38
C SER A 20 12.29 -17.31 13.81
N ASP A 21 12.30 -17.06 12.49
CA ASP A 21 11.36 -16.13 11.85
C ASP A 21 10.44 -16.87 10.86
N PRO A 22 9.14 -16.99 11.16
CA PRO A 22 8.18 -17.62 10.27
C PRO A 22 7.69 -16.71 9.12
N ARG A 23 8.18 -15.47 9.02
CA ARG A 23 7.73 -14.52 7.99
C ARG A 23 8.63 -14.55 6.77
N LEU A 24 8.01 -14.61 5.60
CA LEU A 24 8.69 -14.39 4.34
C LEU A 24 8.32 -13.00 3.81
N LEU A 25 9.24 -12.06 3.97
CA LEU A 25 9.15 -10.69 3.46
C LEU A 25 9.72 -10.63 2.04
N LEU A 26 9.05 -9.89 1.17
CA LEU A 26 9.44 -9.64 -0.22
C LEU A 26 9.09 -8.18 -0.55
N SER A 27 9.95 -7.50 -1.29
CA SER A 27 9.65 -6.19 -1.87
C SER A 27 9.73 -6.30 -3.39
N MET A 28 8.66 -5.92 -4.08
CA MET A 28 8.53 -5.99 -5.54
C MET A 28 7.89 -4.71 -6.05
N GLY A 29 8.64 -3.92 -6.83
CA GLY A 29 8.16 -2.62 -7.29
C GLY A 29 7.81 -1.70 -6.11
N ASP A 30 6.62 -1.12 -6.14
CA ASP A 30 6.11 -0.24 -5.08
C ASP A 30 5.32 -1.00 -4.00
N LEU A 31 5.39 -2.33 -3.96
CA LEU A 31 4.66 -3.18 -3.02
C LEU A 31 5.58 -4.02 -2.12
N GLU A 32 5.22 -4.08 -0.85
CA GLU A 32 5.83 -4.97 0.14
C GLU A 32 4.85 -6.08 0.51
N LEU A 33 5.34 -7.33 0.49
CA LEU A 33 4.58 -8.55 0.72
C LEU A 33 5.16 -9.36 1.88
N CYS A 34 4.30 -9.76 2.82
CA CYS A 34 4.67 -10.60 3.96
C CYS A 34 3.82 -11.86 3.89
N ILE A 35 4.46 -12.99 3.58
CA ILE A 35 3.81 -14.29 3.53
C ILE A 35 4.02 -14.98 4.88
N LEU A 36 2.92 -15.45 5.48
CA LEU A 36 2.91 -16.20 6.72
C LEU A 36 2.23 -17.56 6.50
N PRO A 37 2.98 -18.68 6.62
CA PRO A 37 2.41 -20.02 6.51
C PRO A 37 1.50 -20.36 7.70
N LYS A 38 0.35 -20.96 7.43
CA LYS A 38 -0.66 -21.37 8.43
C LYS A 38 -0.07 -22.25 9.53
N ILE A 39 0.86 -23.14 9.17
CA ILE A 39 1.48 -24.12 10.08
C ILE A 39 2.30 -23.43 11.20
N ARG A 40 2.75 -22.20 10.97
CA ARG A 40 3.65 -21.47 11.89
C ARG A 40 2.98 -20.30 12.59
N THR A 41 1.70 -20.06 12.32
CA THR A 41 0.91 -19.05 13.03
C THR A 41 0.60 -19.56 14.44
N MET A 42 1.31 -19.04 15.42
CA MET A 42 1.35 -19.49 16.83
C MET A 42 0.01 -19.46 17.61
N PHE A 43 -1.14 -19.14 16.99
CA PHE A 43 -2.35 -18.91 17.77
C PHE A 43 -3.66 -19.37 17.13
N GLY A 44 -3.64 -20.21 16.09
CA GLY A 44 -4.89 -20.76 15.54
C GLY A 44 -5.94 -19.69 15.22
N GLU A 45 -5.51 -18.43 15.01
CA GLU A 45 -6.40 -17.32 14.70
C GLU A 45 -7.00 -17.70 13.36
N LEU A 46 -8.25 -18.17 13.40
CA LEU A 46 -9.02 -18.51 12.22
C LEU A 46 -8.83 -17.38 11.24
N PHE A 47 -8.48 -17.74 10.00
CA PHE A 47 -8.43 -16.85 8.84
C PHE A 47 -9.56 -15.83 8.94
N SER A 48 -9.26 -14.69 9.56
CA SER A 48 -10.21 -13.60 9.61
C SER A 48 -10.27 -13.16 8.17
N LEU A 49 -11.45 -13.23 7.56
CA LEU A 49 -11.74 -12.61 6.27
C LEU A 49 -11.66 -11.10 6.48
N LYS A 50 -10.46 -10.61 6.79
CA LYS A 50 -10.14 -9.20 6.77
C LYS A 50 -9.94 -8.88 5.30
N ASP A 51 -10.72 -7.93 4.83
CA ASP A 51 -10.51 -7.30 3.54
C ASP A 51 -9.04 -6.87 3.44
N ALA A 52 -8.44 -7.10 2.27
CA ALA A 52 -7.04 -6.84 1.91
C ALA A 52 -5.94 -7.88 2.30
N VAL A 53 -6.30 -9.05 2.85
CA VAL A 53 -5.35 -10.18 3.02
C VAL A 53 -5.53 -11.23 1.92
N TRP A 54 -4.45 -11.57 1.22
CA TRP A 54 -4.47 -12.62 0.20
C TRP A 54 -4.36 -14.01 0.84
N ASN A 55 -5.36 -14.85 0.59
CA ASN A 55 -5.36 -16.23 1.06
C ASN A 55 -4.79 -17.15 -0.01
N LEU A 56 -3.55 -17.59 0.17
CA LEU A 56 -2.85 -18.46 -0.77
C LEU A 56 -3.37 -19.90 -0.63
N THR A 57 -3.86 -20.45 -1.74
CA THR A 57 -4.44 -21.79 -1.81
C THR A 57 -3.49 -22.69 -2.59
N GLU A 58 -3.19 -23.86 -2.04
CA GLU A 58 -2.38 -24.85 -2.73
C GLU A 58 -3.19 -25.52 -3.85
N GLU A 59 -2.60 -25.67 -5.03
CA GLU A 59 -3.30 -26.15 -6.21
C GLU A 59 -3.79 -27.60 -6.08
N LYS A 60 -2.99 -28.46 -5.43
CA LYS A 60 -3.23 -29.91 -5.32
C LYS A 60 -4.29 -30.24 -4.26
N THR A 61 -4.16 -29.68 -3.06
CA THR A 61 -5.06 -29.95 -1.92
C THR A 61 -6.28 -29.04 -1.92
N LYS A 62 -6.24 -27.94 -2.68
CA LYS A 62 -7.24 -26.85 -2.64
C LYS A 62 -7.42 -26.24 -1.24
N GLU A 63 -6.47 -26.46 -0.34
CA GLU A 63 -6.49 -25.90 1.00
C GLU A 63 -5.74 -24.56 1.04
N ARG A 64 -6.19 -23.67 1.92
CA ARG A 64 -5.51 -22.40 2.21
C ARG A 64 -4.32 -22.69 3.12
N THR A 65 -3.11 -22.54 2.58
CA THR A 65 -1.86 -22.92 3.25
C THR A 65 -1.09 -21.74 3.82
N ALA A 66 -1.28 -20.54 3.27
CA ALA A 66 -0.61 -19.33 3.72
C ALA A 66 -1.48 -18.08 3.54
N GLN A 67 -1.15 -17.04 4.30
CA GLN A 67 -1.71 -15.70 4.14
C GLN A 67 -0.62 -14.76 3.67
N ALA A 68 -0.96 -13.85 2.75
CA ALA A 68 -0.07 -12.79 2.30
C ALA A 68 -0.66 -11.43 2.65
N PHE A 69 0.13 -10.63 3.34
CA PHE A 69 -0.19 -9.26 3.72
C PHE A 69 0.52 -8.31 2.76
N LEU A 70 -0.22 -7.38 2.17
CA LEU A 70 0.31 -6.39 1.24
C LEU A 70 0.36 -5.02 1.90
N ARG A 71 1.42 -4.26 1.62
CA ARG A 71 1.60 -2.87 2.03
C ARG A 71 2.22 -2.10 0.87
N VAL A 72 1.88 -0.83 0.71
CA VAL A 72 2.57 0.06 -0.24
C VAL A 72 3.95 0.39 0.35
N SER A 73 4.99 0.32 -0.47
CA SER A 73 6.34 0.66 -0.04
C SER A 73 6.47 2.16 0.25
N ASP A 74 7.41 2.51 1.13
CA ASP A 74 7.67 3.90 1.48
C ASP A 74 8.13 4.73 0.25
N ASP A 75 8.85 4.09 -0.68
CA ASP A 75 9.26 4.70 -1.94
C ASP A 75 8.05 5.00 -2.84
N GLY A 76 7.07 4.09 -2.93
CA GLY A 76 5.83 4.30 -3.68
C GLY A 76 5.01 5.47 -3.11
N ILE A 77 4.90 5.54 -1.78
CA ILE A 77 4.26 6.65 -1.07
C ILE A 77 4.97 7.98 -1.37
N GLN A 78 6.31 7.98 -1.35
CA GLN A 78 7.10 9.18 -1.63
C GLN A 78 6.96 9.63 -3.09
N GLN A 79 6.94 8.71 -4.06
CA GLN A 79 6.72 9.02 -5.47
C GLN A 79 5.34 9.67 -5.69
N PHE A 80 4.29 9.13 -5.07
CA PHE A 80 2.95 9.71 -5.13
C PHE A 80 2.92 11.14 -4.54
N ASN A 81 3.49 11.33 -3.36
CA ASN A 81 3.60 12.64 -2.71
C ASN A 81 4.37 13.65 -3.57
N ASN A 82 5.46 13.21 -4.21
CA ASN A 82 6.22 14.06 -5.14
C ASN A 82 5.40 14.40 -6.39
N GLY A 83 4.58 13.48 -6.90
CA GLY A 83 3.63 13.74 -7.98
C GLY A 83 2.63 14.84 -7.63
N ILE A 84 2.04 14.79 -6.43
CA ILE A 84 1.13 15.86 -5.94
C ILE A 84 1.88 17.19 -5.79
N ARG A 85 3.11 17.17 -5.24
CA ARG A 85 3.94 18.38 -5.12
C ARG A 85 4.21 19.01 -6.49
N GLN A 86 4.47 18.22 -7.53
CA GLN A 86 4.67 18.73 -8.90
C GLN A 86 3.41 19.40 -9.46
N VAL A 87 2.22 18.83 -9.19
CA VAL A 87 0.94 19.45 -9.58
C VAL A 87 0.75 20.78 -8.86
N LEU A 88 1.09 20.86 -7.57
CA LEU A 88 1.00 22.08 -6.76
C LEU A 88 2.04 23.14 -7.17
N ILE A 89 3.28 22.77 -7.48
CA ILE A 89 4.30 23.72 -7.95
C ILE A 89 3.89 24.33 -9.30
N SER A 90 3.22 23.55 -10.14
CA SER A 90 2.71 24.00 -11.45
C SER A 90 1.42 24.83 -11.35
N SER A 91 0.81 24.97 -10.17
CA SER A 91 -0.55 25.53 -9.99
C SER A 91 -0.66 27.03 -10.29
N GLY A 92 0.45 27.74 -10.48
CA GLY A 92 0.46 29.14 -10.91
C GLY A 92 0.23 29.36 -12.41
N SER A 93 0.30 28.30 -13.22
CA SER A 93 0.28 28.39 -14.70
C SER A 93 -0.90 27.64 -15.34
N ILE A 94 -1.66 26.87 -14.56
CA ILE A 94 -2.78 26.04 -15.04
C ILE A 94 -4.08 26.37 -14.33
N THR A 95 -5.21 26.18 -15.01
CA THR A 95 -6.55 26.41 -14.45
C THR A 95 -6.89 25.40 -13.35
N LEU A 96 -7.73 25.81 -12.39
CA LEU A 96 -8.17 24.96 -11.27
C LEU A 96 -8.76 23.63 -11.72
N SER A 97 -9.57 23.61 -12.79
CA SER A 97 -10.13 22.37 -13.35
C SER A 97 -9.06 21.40 -13.85
N LYS A 98 -7.94 21.90 -14.41
CA LYS A 98 -6.82 21.05 -14.84
C LYS A 98 -6.05 20.47 -13.65
N ILE A 99 -5.97 21.21 -12.54
CA ILE A 99 -5.37 20.73 -11.29
C ILE A 99 -6.19 19.58 -10.72
N VAL A 100 -7.52 19.76 -10.63
CA VAL A 100 -8.44 18.72 -10.16
C VAL A 100 -8.32 17.46 -11.03
N ASN A 101 -8.33 17.59 -12.36
CA ASN A 101 -8.18 16.42 -13.25
C ASN A 101 -6.85 15.69 -13.07
N LYS A 102 -5.73 16.42 -12.88
CA LYS A 102 -4.43 15.79 -12.59
C LYS A 102 -4.43 15.04 -11.26
N TRP A 103 -5.03 15.62 -10.23
CA TRP A 103 -5.15 14.99 -8.91
C TRP A 103 -6.04 13.75 -8.97
N THR A 104 -7.19 13.83 -9.64
CA THR A 104 -8.09 12.69 -9.87
C THR A 104 -7.41 11.56 -10.64
N ASN A 105 -6.65 11.86 -11.71
CA ASN A 105 -5.91 10.84 -12.44
C ASN A 105 -4.81 10.19 -11.60
N ALA A 106 -4.09 10.96 -10.77
CA ALA A 106 -3.09 10.42 -9.86
C ALA A 106 -3.72 9.51 -8.80
N LEU A 107 -4.87 9.91 -8.22
CA LEU A 107 -5.61 9.12 -7.25
C LEU A 107 -6.16 7.83 -7.87
N ILE A 108 -6.73 7.89 -9.08
CA ILE A 108 -7.17 6.70 -9.81
C ILE A 108 -6.00 5.76 -10.08
N GLY A 109 -4.84 6.30 -10.51
CA GLY A 109 -3.61 5.52 -10.71
C GLY A 109 -3.19 4.77 -9.46
N LEU A 110 -3.10 5.46 -8.32
CA LEU A 110 -2.78 4.88 -7.02
C LEU A 110 -3.78 3.77 -6.63
N MET A 111 -5.08 4.07 -6.70
CA MET A 111 -6.14 3.12 -6.32
C MET A 111 -6.20 1.89 -7.23
N THR A 112 -5.88 2.04 -8.52
CA THR A 112 -5.95 0.93 -9.50
C THR A 112 -4.73 0.04 -9.51
N TYR A 113 -3.56 0.59 -9.21
CA TYR A 113 -2.29 -0.13 -9.13
C TYR A 113 -2.14 -0.88 -7.80
N ASP A 114 -2.27 -0.16 -6.68
CA ASP A 114 -2.02 -0.74 -5.34
C ASP A 114 -3.25 -1.42 -4.74
N ARG A 115 -4.47 -1.05 -5.18
CA ARG A 115 -5.77 -1.64 -4.80
C ARG A 115 -5.90 -1.90 -3.29
N GLU A 116 -5.73 -3.15 -2.88
CA GLU A 116 -5.92 -3.65 -1.52
C GLU A 116 -4.76 -3.24 -0.59
N ALA A 117 -3.57 -2.98 -1.12
CA ALA A 117 -2.40 -2.57 -0.33
C ALA A 117 -2.56 -1.16 0.28
N VAL A 118 -3.39 -0.29 -0.35
CA VAL A 118 -3.69 1.05 0.15
C VAL A 118 -4.41 0.99 1.51
N ILE A 119 -5.29 0.00 1.70
CA ILE A 119 -6.10 -0.15 2.93
C ILE A 119 -5.21 -0.48 4.13
N HIS A 120 -4.11 -1.20 3.93
CA HIS A 120 -3.17 -1.56 4.98
C HIS A 120 -2.15 -0.47 5.30
N THR A 121 -2.11 0.59 4.50
CA THR A 121 -1.11 1.66 4.61
C THR A 121 -1.75 2.91 5.23
N ASN A 122 -1.89 2.93 6.57
CA ASN A 122 -2.45 4.09 7.29
C ASN A 122 -1.69 5.40 7.02
N GLU A 123 -0.38 5.30 6.80
CA GLU A 123 0.51 6.44 6.52
C GLU A 123 0.21 7.12 5.17
N LEU A 124 -0.49 6.43 4.27
CA LEU A 124 -0.99 6.97 2.99
C LEU A 124 -2.41 7.55 3.14
N LEU A 125 -3.23 7.00 4.04
CA LEU A 125 -4.62 7.44 4.23
C LEU A 125 -4.72 8.84 4.86
N ASP A 126 -3.91 9.14 5.88
CA ASP A 126 -3.91 10.45 6.55
C ASP A 126 -3.55 11.63 5.61
N PRO A 127 -2.49 11.58 4.78
CA PRO A 127 -2.20 12.63 3.82
C PRO A 127 -3.25 12.73 2.70
N LEU A 128 -3.83 11.62 2.25
CA LEU A 128 -4.92 11.63 1.26
C LEU A 128 -6.14 12.39 1.79
N VAL A 129 -6.57 12.10 3.02
CA VAL A 129 -7.72 12.79 3.65
C VAL A 129 -7.44 14.28 3.83
N LYS A 130 -6.19 14.64 4.17
CA LYS A 130 -5.77 16.03 4.30
C LYS A 130 -5.78 16.77 2.96
N ASP A 131 -5.31 16.13 1.89
CA ASP A 131 -5.28 16.71 0.54
C ASP A 131 -6.69 16.82 -0.08
N GLU A 132 -7.58 15.85 0.19
CA GLU A 132 -9.00 15.94 -0.20
C GLU A 132 -9.69 17.12 0.50
N ASN A 133 -9.49 17.28 1.82
CA ASN A 133 -10.07 18.39 2.57
C ASN A 133 -9.55 19.77 2.11
N LYS A 134 -8.34 19.82 1.53
CA LYS A 134 -7.77 21.05 0.99
C LYS A 134 -8.32 21.41 -0.41
N SER A 135 -8.67 20.42 -1.23
CA SER A 135 -9.24 20.64 -2.56
C SER A 135 -10.77 20.86 -2.54
N ARG A 136 -11.48 20.29 -1.55
CA ARG A 136 -12.95 20.40 -1.37
C ARG A 136 -13.54 21.82 -1.32
N PRO A 137 -12.98 22.80 -0.58
CA PRO A 137 -13.57 24.14 -0.52
C PRO A 137 -13.51 24.89 -1.85
N VAL A 138 -12.55 24.57 -2.72
CA VAL A 138 -12.39 25.21 -4.05
C VAL A 138 -13.50 24.78 -5.03
N LEU A 139 -14.04 23.56 -4.88
CA LEU A 139 -15.13 23.03 -5.70
C LEU A 139 -16.53 23.53 -5.26
N ARG A 140 -16.68 23.97 -4.00
CA ARG A 140 -17.97 24.50 -3.49
C ARG A 140 -18.17 26.00 -3.73
N SER A 141 -17.10 26.71 -4.06
CA SER A 141 -17.12 28.14 -4.38
C SER A 141 -17.21 28.44 -5.89
N ALA A 142 -17.47 27.43 -6.72
CA ALA A 142 -17.68 27.53 -8.15
C ALA A 142 -19.16 27.29 -8.52
#